data_AF-A0A537HNU0-F1
#
_entry.id   AF-A0A537HNU0-F1
#
_cell.length_a   1.000
_cell.length_b   1.000
_cell.length_c   1.000
_cell.angle_alpha   90.00
_cell.angle_beta   90.00
_cell.angle_gamma   90.00
#
_symmetry.space_group_name_H-M   'P 1'
#
loop_
_entity.id
_entity.type
_entity.pdbx_description
1 polymer ?
#
loop_
_entity_poly.entity_id
_entity_poly.type
_entity_poly.pdbx_seq_one_letter_code
_entity_poly.pdbx_strand_id
1 'polypeptide(L)'
;MLVIEGDLWEELKRVRNSRSLWGALISSVLDFGLNMFFTPDGKQTAQFLFTLGKGGRHTKGSGGPPIVVRKPRSQDLNRLQLSVLSSLPGIGPQMAGQLLGYFGSLRKVFSASMTEIAVGAGLGRSRALALTKLLDSRYKASRTVIPQASLSQE
;
A
#
# COMPACT_ATOMS: atom_id res chain seq x y z
N MET A 1 5.02 3.63 -11.26
CA MET A 1 5.71 4.02 -12.51
C MET A 1 6.97 4.74 -12.12
N LEU A 2 8.09 4.39 -12.75
CA LEU A 2 9.40 5.01 -12.56
C LEU A 2 9.83 5.63 -13.88
N VAL A 3 10.29 6.88 -13.86
CA VAL A 3 10.88 7.55 -15.04
C VAL A 3 12.34 7.80 -14.74
N ILE A 4 13.21 7.35 -15.63
CA ILE A 4 14.66 7.49 -15.52
C ILE A 4 15.08 8.51 -16.57
N GLU A 5 15.54 9.67 -16.09
CA GLU A 5 16.01 10.78 -16.93
C GLU A 5 17.54 10.69 -17.11
N GLY A 6 18.00 10.87 -18.35
CA GLY A 6 19.41 10.83 -18.73
C GLY A 6 19.80 9.58 -19.51
N ASP A 7 21.09 9.51 -19.89
CA ASP A 7 21.64 8.37 -20.60
C ASP A 7 22.16 7.31 -19.60
N LEU A 8 21.38 6.23 -19.45
CA LEU A 8 21.74 5.10 -18.61
C LEU A 8 23.07 4.46 -19.04
N TRP A 9 23.41 4.49 -20.33
CA TRP A 9 24.62 3.87 -20.85
C TRP A 9 25.88 4.63 -20.45
N GLU A 10 25.80 5.96 -20.40
CA GLU A 10 26.89 6.79 -19.87
C GLU A 10 27.04 6.62 -18.37
N GLU A 11 25.93 6.55 -17.62
CA GLU A 11 25.99 6.31 -16.18
C GLU A 11 26.52 4.91 -15.85
N LEU A 12 26.21 3.89 -16.65
CA LEU A 12 26.78 2.55 -16.49
C LEU A 12 28.31 2.52 -16.55
N LYS A 13 28.91 3.41 -17.35
CA LYS A 13 30.37 3.53 -17.48
C LYS A 13 31.00 4.26 -16.29
N ARG A 14 30.25 5.14 -15.64
CA ARG A 14 30.70 5.96 -14.49
C ARG A 14 30.57 5.23 -13.16
N VAL A 15 29.60 4.33 -13.05
CA VAL A 15 29.31 3.64 -11.79
C VAL A 15 30.39 2.59 -11.50
N ARG A 16 30.95 2.66 -10.28
CA ARG A 16 32.00 1.74 -9.78
C ARG A 16 31.59 0.26 -9.82
N ASN A 17 30.29 -0.04 -9.71
CA ASN A 17 29.74 -1.39 -9.81
C ASN A 17 28.45 -1.40 -10.64
N SER A 18 28.56 -1.75 -11.92
CA SER A 18 27.39 -1.84 -12.82
C SER A 18 26.36 -2.89 -12.37
N ARG A 19 26.78 -3.94 -11.64
CA ARG A 19 25.87 -4.99 -11.18
C ARG A 19 24.88 -4.49 -10.14
N SER A 20 25.25 -3.53 -9.29
CA SER A 20 24.31 -2.97 -8.31
C SER A 20 23.23 -2.13 -8.98
N LEU A 21 23.57 -1.41 -10.05
CA LEU A 21 22.59 -0.66 -10.84
C LEU A 21 21.62 -1.61 -11.54
N TRP A 22 22.12 -2.67 -12.18
CA TRP A 22 21.27 -3.71 -12.77
C TRP A 22 20.39 -4.40 -11.73
N GLY A 23 20.94 -4.74 -10.57
CA GLY A 23 20.18 -5.33 -9.47
C GLY A 23 19.02 -4.44 -9.03
N ALA A 24 19.24 -3.13 -8.91
CA ALA A 24 18.20 -2.18 -8.56
C ALA A 24 17.11 -2.08 -9.63
N LEU A 25 17.48 -2.05 -10.92
CA LEU A 25 16.53 -2.01 -12.04
C LEU A 25 15.70 -3.29 -12.12
N ILE A 26 16.35 -4.46 -11.98
CA ILE A 26 15.69 -5.77 -12.00
C ILE A 26 14.72 -5.90 -10.83
N SER A 27 15.14 -5.56 -9.62
CA SER A 27 14.27 -5.61 -8.43
C SER A 27 13.08 -4.66 -8.56
N SER A 28 13.30 -3.46 -9.12
CA SER A 28 12.23 -2.49 -9.39
C SER A 28 11.13 -3.06 -10.29
N VAL A 29 11.50 -3.85 -11.31
CA VAL A 29 10.54 -4.46 -12.24
C VAL A 29 9.93 -5.74 -11.66
N LEU A 30 10.75 -6.66 -11.17
CA LEU A 30 10.32 -8.01 -10.78
C LEU A 30 9.71 -8.05 -9.38
N ASP A 31 10.32 -7.40 -8.39
CA ASP A 31 9.88 -7.48 -7.00
C ASP A 31 8.80 -6.43 -6.70
N PHE A 32 8.97 -5.21 -7.23
CA PHE A 32 8.06 -4.09 -6.97
C PHE A 32 7.00 -3.87 -8.06
N GLY A 33 7.09 -4.58 -9.19
CA GLY A 33 6.12 -4.47 -10.29
C GLY A 33 6.05 -3.07 -10.91
N LEU A 34 7.15 -2.31 -10.89
CA LEU A 34 7.16 -0.95 -11.41
C LEU A 34 7.36 -0.95 -12.93
N ASN A 35 6.44 -0.30 -13.65
CA ASN A 35 6.66 0.05 -15.05
C ASN A 35 7.70 1.17 -15.16
N MET A 36 8.76 0.94 -15.94
CA MET A 36 9.86 1.88 -16.13
C MET A 36 9.81 2.53 -17.51
N PHE A 37 10.13 3.82 -17.58
CA PHE A 37 10.30 4.58 -18.81
C PHE A 37 11.62 5.35 -18.78
N PHE A 38 12.24 5.52 -19.94
CA PHE A 38 13.51 6.22 -20.08
C PHE A 38 13.33 7.47 -20.93
N THR A 39 13.87 8.59 -20.45
CA THR A 39 13.86 9.87 -21.15
C THR A 39 15.28 10.43 -21.18
N PRO A 40 15.77 10.94 -22.32
CA PRO A 40 17.17 11.36 -22.42
C PRO A 40 17.46 12.69 -21.71
N ASP A 41 16.46 13.56 -21.55
CA ASP A 41 16.60 14.89 -20.96
C ASP A 41 15.27 15.41 -20.40
N GLY A 42 15.34 16.47 -19.61
CA GLY A 42 14.17 17.09 -18.97
C GLY A 42 13.10 17.62 -19.92
N LYS A 43 13.45 18.05 -21.16
CA LYS A 43 12.44 18.45 -22.15
C LYS A 43 11.65 17.24 -22.64
N GLN A 44 12.33 16.13 -22.90
CA GLN A 44 11.69 14.87 -23.26
C GLN A 44 10.88 14.30 -22.08
N THR A 45 11.36 14.42 -20.84
CA THR A 45 10.57 14.09 -19.64
C THR A 45 9.30 14.93 -19.56
N ALA A 46 9.39 16.24 -19.79
CA ALA A 46 8.22 17.12 -19.79
C ALA A 46 7.21 16.73 -20.90
N GLN A 47 7.71 16.44 -22.11
CA GLN A 47 6.87 15.98 -23.22
C GLN A 47 6.22 14.62 -22.94
N PHE A 48 6.95 13.69 -22.32
CA PHE A 48 6.45 12.39 -21.88
C PHE A 48 5.32 12.58 -20.86
N LEU A 49 5.54 13.38 -19.81
CA LEU A 49 4.52 13.65 -18.78
C LEU A 49 3.29 14.36 -19.36
N PHE A 50 3.49 15.32 -20.26
CA PHE A 50 2.40 16.02 -20.95
C PHE A 50 1.58 15.06 -21.80
N THR A 51 2.25 14.21 -22.58
CA THR A 51 1.60 13.18 -23.42
C THR A 51 0.90 12.14 -22.57
N LEU A 52 1.49 11.73 -21.44
CA LEU A 52 0.89 10.78 -20.50
C LEU A 52 -0.40 11.35 -19.90
N GLY A 53 -0.36 12.61 -19.44
CA GLY A 53 -1.54 13.30 -18.89
C GLY A 53 -2.64 13.52 -19.94
N LYS A 54 -2.26 13.73 -21.19
CA LYS A 54 -3.20 13.93 -22.31
C LYS A 54 -3.74 12.61 -22.88
N GLY A 55 -2.93 11.55 -22.85
CA GLY A 55 -3.12 10.33 -23.63
C GLY A 55 -3.79 9.16 -22.94
N GLY A 56 -4.06 9.18 -21.62
CA GLY A 56 -4.56 7.98 -20.95
C GLY A 56 -5.40 8.20 -19.68
N ARG A 57 -6.69 7.85 -19.79
CA ARG A 57 -7.62 7.47 -18.70
C ARG A 57 -8.23 8.55 -17.80
N HIS A 58 -8.23 9.82 -18.20
CA HIS A 58 -9.35 10.70 -17.84
C HIS A 58 -10.41 10.60 -18.94
N THR A 59 -10.98 9.41 -19.10
CA THR A 59 -12.34 9.33 -19.61
C THR A 59 -13.16 10.25 -18.72
N LYS A 60 -13.73 11.28 -19.31
CA LYS A 60 -14.82 12.06 -18.74
C LYS A 60 -15.82 11.07 -18.12
N GLY A 61 -15.81 10.96 -16.79
CA GLY A 61 -16.68 10.04 -16.04
C GLY A 61 -15.92 8.95 -15.28
N SER A 62 -16.16 8.89 -13.96
CA SER A 62 -15.96 7.75 -13.04
C SER A 62 -14.58 7.46 -12.42
N GLY A 63 -13.59 8.35 -12.50
CA GLY A 63 -12.43 8.32 -11.62
C GLY A 63 -12.53 9.45 -10.59
N GLY A 64 -12.70 9.14 -9.30
CA GLY A 64 -12.70 10.15 -8.23
C GLY A 64 -11.43 11.02 -8.23
N PRO A 65 -11.40 12.10 -7.43
CA PRO A 65 -10.24 12.98 -7.33
C PRO A 65 -8.97 12.14 -7.08
N PRO A 66 -7.81 12.57 -7.61
CA PRO A 66 -6.56 11.84 -7.46
C PRO A 66 -6.42 11.44 -5.99
N ILE A 67 -6.29 10.14 -5.73
CA ILE A 67 -6.04 9.65 -4.38
C ILE A 67 -4.63 10.10 -4.05
N VAL A 68 -4.53 11.33 -3.58
CA VAL A 68 -3.36 11.82 -2.88
C VAL A 68 -3.34 11.01 -1.60
N VAL A 69 -2.68 9.85 -1.64
CA VAL A 69 -2.25 9.15 -0.43
C VAL A 69 -1.14 10.00 0.18
N ARG A 70 -1.50 11.18 0.69
CA ARG A 70 -0.74 11.84 1.74
C ARG A 70 -0.67 10.78 2.83
N LYS A 71 0.51 10.20 3.08
CA LYS A 71 0.78 9.57 4.38
C LYS A 71 0.46 10.65 5.40
N PRO A 72 -0.65 10.58 6.15
CA PRO A 72 -1.03 11.69 7.01
C PRO A 72 0.00 11.72 8.13
N ARG A 73 0.93 12.67 8.07
CA ARG A 73 1.83 13.01 9.17
C ARG A 73 1.09 13.88 10.19
N SER A 74 -0.14 13.52 10.59
CA SER A 74 -0.84 14.07 11.78
C SER A 74 -2.31 13.62 11.88
N GLN A 75 -2.59 12.79 12.88
CA GLN A 75 -3.59 12.98 13.96
C GLN A 75 -5.07 13.26 13.65
N ASP A 76 -5.69 12.62 12.66
CA ASP A 76 -7.14 12.41 12.74
C ASP A 76 -7.41 11.02 13.33
N LEU A 77 -7.57 10.97 14.65
CA LEU A 77 -7.81 9.72 15.39
C LEU A 77 -9.03 8.97 14.83
N ASN A 78 -10.07 9.69 14.39
CA ASN A 78 -11.25 9.07 13.80
C ASN A 78 -10.93 8.38 12.47
N ARG A 79 -10.15 9.04 11.60
CA ARG A 79 -9.70 8.43 10.33
C ARG A 79 -8.79 7.24 10.57
N LEU A 80 -7.92 7.31 11.58
CA LEU A 80 -7.09 6.17 11.97
C LEU A 80 -7.93 5.00 12.47
N GLN A 81 -8.92 5.26 13.34
CA GLN A 81 -9.83 4.22 13.83
C GLN A 81 -10.62 3.57 12.69
N LEU A 82 -11.16 4.37 11.77
CA LEU A 82 -11.85 3.87 10.58
C LEU A 82 -10.92 3.06 9.68
N SER A 83 -9.69 3.54 9.44
CA SER A 83 -8.69 2.86 8.62
C SER A 83 -8.33 1.48 9.19
N VAL A 84 -8.06 1.41 10.50
CA VAL A 84 -7.73 0.16 11.20
C VAL A 84 -8.84 -0.87 11.02
N LEU A 85 -10.10 -0.51 11.26
CA LEU A 85 -11.20 -1.46 11.08
C LEU A 85 -11.45 -1.80 9.61
N SER A 86 -11.31 -0.84 8.70
CA SER A 86 -11.51 -1.06 7.26
C SER A 86 -10.44 -1.95 6.63
N SER A 87 -9.32 -2.18 7.32
CA SER A 87 -8.27 -3.10 6.89
C SER A 87 -8.61 -4.58 7.16
N LEU A 88 -9.66 -4.84 7.94
CA LEU A 88 -10.06 -6.19 8.33
C LEU A 88 -10.90 -6.85 7.23
N PRO A 89 -10.77 -8.18 7.04
CA PRO A 89 -11.47 -8.88 5.99
C PRO A 89 -12.99 -8.77 6.15
N GLY A 90 -13.66 -8.24 5.12
CA GLY A 90 -15.11 -8.10 5.10
C GLY A 90 -15.67 -6.86 5.83
N ILE A 91 -14.81 -5.95 6.29
CA ILE A 91 -15.22 -4.69 6.94
C ILE A 91 -14.82 -3.52 6.05
N GLY A 92 -15.81 -2.86 5.45
CA GLY A 92 -15.61 -1.63 4.69
C GLY A 92 -15.69 -0.36 5.56
N PRO A 93 -15.43 0.83 5.01
CA PRO A 93 -15.46 2.10 5.76
C PRO A 93 -16.82 2.40 6.41
N GLN A 94 -17.93 2.03 5.75
CA GLN A 94 -19.28 2.20 6.30
C GLN A 94 -19.51 1.31 7.53
N MET A 95 -19.12 0.05 7.44
CA MET A 95 -19.26 -0.92 8.54
C MET A 95 -18.30 -0.59 9.70
N ALA A 96 -17.10 -0.12 9.40
CA ALA A 96 -16.17 0.40 10.40
C ALA A 96 -16.78 1.56 11.20
N GLY A 97 -17.47 2.48 10.52
CA GLY A 97 -18.22 3.56 11.16
C GLY A 97 -19.36 3.06 12.06
N GLN A 98 -20.12 2.07 11.61
CA GLN A 98 -21.19 1.45 12.40
C GLN A 98 -20.65 0.75 13.66
N LEU A 99 -19.58 -0.04 13.51
CA LEU A 99 -18.91 -0.71 14.63
C LEU A 99 -18.38 0.28 15.66
N LEU A 100 -17.72 1.36 15.22
CA LEU A 100 -17.25 2.42 16.11
C LEU A 100 -18.39 3.20 16.74
N GLY A 101 -19.49 3.42 16.02
CA GLY A 101 -20.69 4.07 16.56
C GLY A 101 -21.35 3.23 17.66
N TYR A 102 -21.43 1.91 17.49
CA TYR A 102 -22.04 1.01 18.46
C TYR A 102 -21.14 0.74 19.67
N PHE A 103 -19.88 0.38 19.45
CA PHE A 103 -18.95 0.00 20.52
C PHE A 103 -18.18 1.18 21.10
N GLY A 104 -18.10 2.32 20.41
CA GLY A 104 -17.47 3.57 20.88
C GLY A 104 -15.94 3.60 20.83
N SER A 105 -15.24 2.48 20.67
CA SER A 105 -13.77 2.45 20.57
C SER A 105 -13.25 1.17 19.93
N LEU A 106 -12.05 1.23 19.32
CA LEU A 106 -11.37 0.05 18.76
C LEU A 106 -11.17 -1.06 19.79
N ARG A 107 -10.78 -0.69 21.02
CA ARG A 107 -10.56 -1.66 22.10
C ARG A 107 -11.83 -2.47 22.37
N LYS A 108 -12.98 -1.79 22.47
CA LYS A 108 -14.27 -2.45 22.70
C LYS A 108 -14.70 -3.33 21.51
N VAL A 109 -14.43 -2.90 20.28
CA VAL A 109 -14.69 -3.72 19.07
C VAL A 109 -13.87 -5.01 19.11
N PHE A 110 -12.58 -4.94 19.44
CA PHE A 110 -11.69 -6.11 19.45
C PHE A 110 -11.90 -7.02 20.66
N SER A 111 -12.51 -6.54 21.74
CA SER A 111 -12.88 -7.37 22.89
C SER A 111 -14.31 -7.90 22.83
N ALA A 112 -15.10 -7.52 21.82
CA ALA A 112 -16.49 -7.94 21.72
C ALA A 112 -16.61 -9.41 21.32
N SER A 113 -17.64 -10.08 21.84
CA SER A 113 -17.95 -11.45 21.48
C SER A 113 -18.48 -11.56 20.04
N MET A 114 -18.33 -12.74 19.43
CA MET A 114 -18.87 -13.01 18.08
C MET A 114 -20.36 -12.68 17.98
N THR A 115 -21.14 -12.96 19.03
CA THR A 115 -22.58 -12.68 19.11
C THR A 115 -22.87 -11.18 19.14
N GLU A 116 -22.11 -10.39 19.90
CA GLU A 116 -22.28 -8.93 19.96
C GLU A 116 -21.90 -8.26 18.64
N ILE A 117 -20.84 -8.74 18.00
CA ILE A 117 -20.43 -8.25 16.68
C ILE A 117 -21.49 -8.59 15.63
N ALA A 118 -22.02 -9.82 15.66
CA ALA A 118 -22.95 -10.29 14.64
C ALA A 118 -24.35 -9.71 14.76
N VAL A 119 -24.89 -9.68 15.99
CA VAL A 119 -26.26 -9.27 16.27
C VAL A 119 -26.32 -7.80 16.68
N GLY A 120 -25.40 -7.34 17.52
CA GLY A 120 -25.39 -5.96 18.04
C GLY A 120 -25.03 -4.94 16.98
N ALA A 121 -23.90 -5.14 16.29
CA ALA A 121 -23.44 -4.23 15.23
C ALA A 121 -23.94 -4.60 13.82
N GLY A 122 -24.67 -5.72 13.67
CA GLY A 122 -25.22 -6.16 12.38
C GLY A 122 -24.19 -6.70 11.39
N LEU A 123 -23.02 -7.15 11.86
CA LEU A 123 -22.01 -7.75 11.00
C LEU A 123 -22.39 -9.22 10.70
N GLY A 124 -22.81 -9.53 9.47
CA GLY A 124 -23.24 -10.90 9.12
C GLY A 124 -22.32 -12.02 9.64
N ARG A 125 -22.92 -13.15 10.06
CA ARG A 125 -22.27 -14.24 10.82
C ARG A 125 -20.92 -14.71 10.23
N SER A 126 -20.82 -14.81 8.91
CA SER A 126 -19.58 -15.21 8.22
C SER A 126 -18.44 -14.22 8.43
N ARG A 127 -18.73 -12.91 8.40
CA ARG A 127 -17.76 -11.83 8.61
C ARG A 127 -17.37 -11.72 10.08
N ALA A 128 -18.32 -11.87 11.00
CA ALA A 128 -18.03 -11.92 12.43
C ALA A 128 -17.09 -13.09 12.77
N LEU A 129 -17.34 -14.29 12.21
CA LEU A 129 -16.47 -15.45 12.39
C LEU A 129 -15.06 -15.21 11.83
N ALA A 130 -14.93 -14.62 10.64
CA ALA A 130 -13.64 -14.28 10.06
C ALA A 130 -12.85 -13.29 10.93
N LEU A 131 -13.53 -12.28 11.48
CA LEU A 131 -12.93 -11.31 12.39
C LEU A 131 -12.45 -11.98 13.68
N THR A 132 -13.30 -12.75 14.36
CA THR A 132 -12.93 -13.46 15.60
C THR A 132 -11.76 -14.40 15.36
N LYS A 133 -11.79 -15.18 14.27
CA LYS A 133 -10.68 -16.07 13.89
C LYS A 133 -9.37 -15.31 13.68
N LEU A 134 -9.42 -14.12 13.07
CA LEU A 134 -8.23 -13.29 12.87
C LEU A 134 -7.65 -12.81 14.20
N LEU A 135 -8.50 -12.30 15.11
CA LEU A 135 -8.09 -11.78 16.41
C LEU A 135 -7.52 -12.86 17.34
N ASP A 136 -8.10 -14.06 17.31
CA ASP A 136 -7.71 -15.17 18.19
C ASP A 136 -6.56 -16.02 17.63
N SER A 137 -6.22 -15.85 16.34
CA SER A 137 -5.17 -16.65 15.71
C SER A 137 -3.79 -16.35 16.29
N ARG A 138 -3.05 -17.41 16.68
CA ARG A 138 -1.67 -17.25 17.15
C ARG A 138 -0.77 -16.81 16.00
N TYR A 139 0.01 -15.76 16.23
CA TYR A 139 1.05 -15.31 15.32
C TYR A 139 2.12 -16.38 15.15
N LYS A 140 2.33 -16.83 13.91
CA LYS A 140 3.42 -17.72 13.53
C LYS A 140 4.52 -16.89 12.87
N ALA A 141 5.56 -16.56 13.63
CA ALA A 141 6.71 -15.85 13.08
C ALA A 141 7.42 -16.75 12.05
N SER A 142 7.27 -16.45 10.76
CA SER A 142 8.22 -16.92 9.76
C SER A 142 9.52 -16.18 10.03
N ARG A 143 10.55 -16.89 10.48
CA ARG A 143 11.91 -16.34 10.59
C ARG A 143 12.46 -16.20 9.17
N THR A 144 11.95 -15.24 8.42
CA THR A 144 12.48 -14.89 7.11
C THR A 144 13.78 -14.15 7.36
N VAL A 145 14.89 -14.89 7.37
CA VAL A 145 16.23 -14.31 7.36
C VAL A 145 16.32 -13.48 6.10
N ILE A 146 16.37 -12.15 6.24
CA ILE A 146 16.61 -11.23 5.11
C ILE A 146 18.09 -11.41 4.74
N PRO A 147 18.43 -11.94 3.55
CA PRO A 147 19.82 -12.24 3.19
C PRO A 147 20.74 -11.01 3.11
N GLN A 148 20.16 -9.80 3.10
CA GLN A 148 20.91 -8.55 2.95
C GLN A 148 21.68 -8.09 4.21
N ALA A 149 21.50 -8.74 5.37
CA ALA A 149 22.19 -8.34 6.59
C ALA A 149 23.63 -8.91 6.73
N SER A 150 24.07 -9.82 5.85
CA SER A 150 25.36 -10.53 5.99
C SER A 150 26.50 -10.00 5.10
N LEU A 151 26.35 -8.86 4.43
CA LEU A 151 27.31 -8.33 3.47
C LEU A 151 28.20 -7.19 4.01
N SER A 152 28.50 -7.18 5.31
CA SER A 152 29.38 -6.15 5.92
C SER A 152 30.43 -6.71 6.88
N GLN A 153 30.76 -8.00 6.75
CA GLN A 153 31.87 -8.61 7.49
C GLN A 153 32.60 -9.57 6.54
N GLU A 154 33.41 -9.03 5.64
CA GLU A 154 34.60 -9.66 5.05
C GLU A 154 35.47 -8.59 4.38
#